data_AF-A0A6M5Y4X7-F1
#
_entry.id   AF-A0A6M5Y4X7-F1
#
_cell.length_a   1.000
_cell.length_b   1.000
_cell.length_c   1.000
_cell.angle_alpha   90.00
_cell.angle_beta   90.00
_cell.angle_gamma   90.00
#
_symmetry.space_group_name_H-M   'P 1'
#
loop_
_entity.id
_entity.type
_entity.pdbx_description
1 polymer ?
#
loop_
_entity_poly.entity_id
_entity_poly.type
_entity_poly.pdbx_seq_one_letter_code
_entity_poly.pdbx_strand_id
1 'polypeptide(L)'
;MYPGLVHAHSGLRWVALVLLLVSVIVAIGKWQGNSGYTDGNRKLYLFTLIAVHTQLVLGLILYFISPKVNFSMMSEKLYRFYSVEHITGMLIAIVLITIGYSRSKRATDAVTKQRLVGIFYGLGLLLILASIPWPFRIPGAGWF
;
A
#
# COMPACT_ATOMS: atom_id res chain seq x y z
N MET A 1 -22.90 -3.86 -8.99
CA MET A 1 -21.76 -2.92 -8.99
C MET A 1 -20.93 -3.00 -7.71
N TYR A 2 -21.51 -2.78 -6.52
CA TYR A 2 -20.79 -2.78 -5.24
C TYR A 2 -20.00 -4.08 -4.94
N PRO A 3 -20.57 -5.31 -5.05
CA PRO A 3 -19.82 -6.53 -4.79
C PRO A 3 -18.62 -6.72 -5.73
N GLY A 4 -18.78 -6.35 -7.01
CA GLY A 4 -17.71 -6.38 -8.00
C GLY A 4 -16.54 -5.45 -7.63
N LEU A 5 -16.84 -4.25 -7.12
CA LEU A 5 -15.81 -3.32 -6.63
C LEU A 5 -15.11 -3.84 -5.38
N VAL A 6 -15.84 -4.47 -4.45
CA VAL A 6 -15.26 -5.11 -3.26
C VAL A 6 -14.29 -6.21 -3.68
N HIS A 7 -14.71 -7.13 -4.56
CA HIS A 7 -13.85 -8.19 -5.05
C HIS A 7 -12.64 -7.65 -5.83
N ALA A 8 -12.82 -6.62 -6.65
CA ALA A 8 -11.73 -5.99 -7.39
C ALA A 8 -10.70 -5.35 -6.45
N HIS A 9 -11.13 -4.57 -5.46
CA HIS A 9 -10.25 -3.96 -4.47
C HIS A 9 -9.54 -5.02 -3.62
N SER A 10 -10.25 -6.08 -3.24
CA SER A 10 -9.70 -7.16 -2.42
C SER A 10 -8.69 -8.04 -3.17
N GLY A 11 -8.97 -8.36 -4.44
CA GLY A 11 -8.05 -9.08 -5.31
C GLY A 11 -6.81 -8.24 -5.65
N LEU A 12 -7.00 -6.98 -6.02
CA LEU A 12 -5.91 -6.06 -6.34
C LEU A 12 -4.98 -5.82 -5.14
N ARG A 13 -5.50 -5.87 -3.91
CA ARG A 13 -4.70 -5.79 -2.68
C ARG A 13 -3.55 -6.78 -2.68
N TRP A 14 -3.80 -8.03 -3.07
CA TRP A 14 -2.79 -9.08 -3.08
C TRP A 14 -1.72 -8.82 -4.14
N VAL A 15 -2.11 -8.35 -5.32
CA VAL A 15 -1.17 -7.93 -6.37
C VAL A 15 -0.29 -6.77 -5.87
N ALA A 16 -0.89 -5.74 -5.27
CA ALA A 16 -0.17 -4.59 -4.73
C ALA A 16 0.79 -5.01 -3.59
N LEU A 17 0.35 -5.89 -2.68
CA LEU A 17 1.17 -6.41 -1.58
C LEU A 17 2.36 -7.22 -2.09
N VAL A 18 2.17 -8.12 -3.06
CA VAL A 18 3.26 -8.91 -3.64
C VAL A 18 4.27 -7.99 -4.33
N LEU A 19 3.81 -7.05 -5.16
CA LEU A 19 4.70 -6.08 -5.80
C LEU A 19 5.45 -5.22 -4.78
N LEU A 20 4.79 -4.79 -3.71
CA LEU A 20 5.41 -3.99 -2.66
C LEU A 20 6.45 -4.79 -1.88
N LEU A 21 6.12 -6.02 -1.48
CA LEU A 21 7.04 -6.92 -0.77
C LEU A 21 8.29 -7.22 -1.63
N VAL A 22 8.10 -7.58 -2.90
CA VAL A 22 9.21 -7.84 -3.82
C VAL A 22 10.05 -6.59 -4.03
N SER A 23 9.43 -5.41 -4.18
CA SER A 23 10.15 -4.14 -4.25
C SER A 23 11.03 -3.88 -3.04
N VAL A 24 10.53 -4.13 -1.82
CA VAL A 24 11.29 -3.95 -0.58
C VAL A 24 12.47 -4.92 -0.51
N ILE A 25 12.26 -6.21 -0.80
CA ILE A 25 13.30 -7.24 -0.79
C ILE A 25 14.40 -6.89 -1.81
N VAL A 26 14.02 -6.56 -3.04
CA VAL A 26 14.98 -6.20 -4.11
C VAL A 26 15.74 -4.92 -3.74
N ALA A 27 15.07 -3.89 -3.22
CA ALA A 27 15.71 -2.63 -2.87
C ALA A 27 16.72 -2.80 -1.72
N ILE A 28 16.37 -3.52 -0.66
CA ILE A 28 17.26 -3.77 0.47
C ILE A 28 18.44 -4.65 0.07
N GLY A 29 18.19 -5.76 -0.65
CA GLY A 29 19.26 -6.65 -1.10
C GLY A 29 20.26 -5.95 -2.03
N LYS A 30 19.76 -5.13 -2.96
CA LYS A 30 20.62 -4.39 -3.90
C LYS A 30 21.36 -3.21 -3.26
N TRP A 31 20.77 -2.61 -2.23
CA TRP A 31 21.43 -1.59 -1.40
C TRP A 31 22.63 -2.20 -0.66
N GLN A 32 22.46 -3.35 0.02
CA GLN A 32 23.53 -3.98 0.80
C GLN A 32 24.64 -4.59 -0.09
N GLY A 33 24.28 -5.14 -1.26
CA GLY A 33 25.23 -5.73 -2.20
C GLY A 33 25.95 -4.73 -3.12
N ASN A 34 25.74 -3.42 -2.94
CA ASN A 34 26.27 -2.34 -3.77
C ASN A 34 26.04 -2.56 -5.29
N SER A 35 24.93 -3.22 -5.62
CA SER A 35 24.61 -3.60 -7.00
C SER A 35 23.88 -2.47 -7.72
N GLY A 36 24.14 -2.32 -9.01
CA GLY A 36 23.62 -1.23 -9.82
C GLY A 36 22.07 -1.10 -9.84
N TYR A 37 21.61 0.09 -10.20
CA TYR A 37 20.19 0.36 -10.43
C TYR A 37 19.83 0.03 -11.88
N THR A 38 19.17 -1.11 -12.08
CA THR A 38 18.76 -1.60 -13.40
C THR A 38 17.37 -1.11 -13.79
N ASP A 39 17.08 -1.14 -15.09
CA ASP A 39 15.74 -0.87 -15.64
C ASP A 39 14.66 -1.80 -15.09
N GLY A 40 15.01 -3.05 -14.76
CA GLY A 40 14.10 -3.99 -14.09
C GLY A 40 13.66 -3.49 -12.72
N ASN A 41 14.60 -2.96 -11.92
CA ASN A 41 14.29 -2.36 -10.61
C ASN A 41 13.37 -1.15 -10.80
N ARG A 42 13.68 -0.28 -11.78
CA ARG A 42 12.85 0.91 -12.08
C ARG A 42 11.41 0.53 -12.38
N LYS A 43 11.21 -0.45 -13.26
CA LYS A 43 9.88 -0.92 -13.65
C LYS A 43 9.15 -1.56 -12.48
N LEU A 44 9.82 -2.40 -11.70
CA LEU A 44 9.24 -3.02 -10.50
C LEU A 44 8.71 -1.96 -9.53
N TYR A 45 9.54 -0.95 -9.19
CA TYR A 45 9.14 0.10 -8.25
C TYR A 45 8.00 0.97 -8.78
N LEU A 46 8.01 1.25 -10.08
CA LEU A 46 6.93 1.97 -10.75
C LEU A 46 5.62 1.16 -10.75
N PHE A 47 5.67 -0.14 -11.05
CA PHE A 47 4.46 -0.97 -11.05
C PHE A 47 3.88 -1.13 -9.64
N THR A 48 4.72 -1.21 -8.60
CA THR A 48 4.25 -1.12 -7.22
C THR A 48 3.53 0.19 -6.95
N LEU A 49 4.11 1.33 -7.36
CA LEU A 49 3.48 2.65 -7.19
C LEU A 49 2.11 2.69 -7.87
N ILE A 50 2.03 2.25 -9.13
CA ILE A 50 0.80 2.21 -9.92
C ILE A 50 -0.25 1.34 -9.21
N ALA A 51 0.10 0.10 -8.85
CA ALA A 51 -0.82 -0.83 -8.21
C ALA A 51 -1.39 -0.28 -6.89
N VAL A 52 -0.54 0.35 -6.07
CA VAL A 52 -0.95 0.99 -4.80
C VAL A 52 -1.86 2.20 -5.05
N HIS A 53 -1.62 3.00 -6.10
CA HIS A 53 -2.50 4.13 -6.44
C HIS A 53 -3.83 3.67 -7.05
N THR A 54 -3.83 2.65 -7.90
CA THR A 54 -5.06 2.03 -8.40
C THR A 54 -5.87 1.46 -7.25
N GLN A 55 -5.21 0.85 -6.26
CA GLN A 55 -5.85 0.36 -5.05
C GLN A 55 -6.49 1.49 -4.24
N LEU A 56 -5.81 2.64 -4.11
CA LEU A 56 -6.39 3.83 -3.49
C LEU A 56 -7.66 4.30 -4.21
N VAL A 57 -7.64 4.38 -5.54
CA VAL A 57 -8.80 4.84 -6.32
C VAL A 57 -10.01 3.94 -6.06
N LEU A 58 -9.83 2.61 -6.13
CA LEU A 58 -10.90 1.67 -5.79
C LEU A 58 -11.34 1.80 -4.32
N GLY A 59 -10.39 1.99 -3.41
CA GLY A 59 -10.66 2.19 -1.98
C GLY A 59 -11.46 3.46 -1.69
N LEU A 60 -11.17 4.57 -2.38
CA LEU A 60 -11.92 5.82 -2.26
C LEU A 60 -13.34 5.67 -2.81
N ILE A 61 -13.52 5.00 -3.95
CA ILE A 61 -14.86 4.70 -4.46
C ILE A 61 -15.64 3.91 -3.41
N LEU A 62 -15.05 2.84 -2.86
CA LEU A 62 -15.68 2.05 -1.80
C LEU A 62 -15.94 2.86 -0.54
N TYR A 63 -15.06 3.78 -0.18
CA TYR A 63 -15.21 4.63 1.00
C TYR A 63 -16.48 5.48 0.95
N PHE A 64 -16.86 5.98 -0.23
CA PHE A 64 -18.08 6.79 -0.39
C PHE A 64 -19.39 5.99 -0.49
N ILE A 65 -19.32 4.71 -0.86
CA ILE A 65 -20.54 3.89 -1.10
C ILE A 65 -20.74 2.75 -0.10
N SER A 66 -19.72 2.43 0.70
CA SER A 66 -19.75 1.28 1.61
C SER A 66 -20.59 1.58 2.85
N PRO A 67 -21.52 0.69 3.24
CA PRO A 67 -22.26 0.82 4.49
C PRO A 67 -21.38 0.69 5.74
N LYS A 68 -20.13 0.21 5.59
CA LYS A 68 -19.15 0.11 6.69
C LYS A 68 -18.54 1.47 7.05
N VAL A 69 -18.66 2.47 6.17
CA VAL A 69 -18.24 3.84 6.47
C VAL A 69 -19.45 4.56 7.07
N ASN A 70 -19.49 4.62 8.40
CA ASN A 70 -20.56 5.29 9.12
C ASN A 70 -20.02 6.08 10.33
N PHE A 71 -20.04 7.41 10.24
CA PHE A 71 -19.58 8.32 11.28
C PHE A 71 -20.51 8.43 12.50
N SER A 72 -21.77 8.00 12.42
CA SER A 72 -22.65 7.98 13.61
C SER A 72 -22.35 6.81 14.55
N MET A 73 -21.65 5.79 14.06
CA MET A 73 -21.36 4.54 14.80
C MET A 73 -19.90 4.45 15.27
N MET A 74 -19.26 5.57 15.61
CA MET A 74 -17.83 5.60 15.97
C MET A 74 -17.47 4.85 17.26
N SER A 75 -18.44 4.58 18.14
CA SER A 75 -18.23 3.71 19.31
C SER A 75 -17.94 2.26 18.89
N GLU A 76 -18.54 1.81 17.79
CA GLU A 76 -18.41 0.47 17.27
C GLU A 76 -17.09 0.29 16.51
N LYS A 77 -16.31 -0.71 16.94
CA LYS A 77 -14.94 -0.94 16.44
C LYS A 77 -14.88 -1.14 14.92
N LEU A 78 -15.86 -1.84 14.35
CA LEU A 78 -15.93 -2.10 12.91
C LEU A 78 -16.07 -0.80 12.12
N TYR A 79 -17.05 0.03 12.46
CA TYR A 79 -17.34 1.26 11.75
C TYR A 79 -16.23 2.30 11.95
N ARG A 80 -15.71 2.45 13.17
CA ARG A 80 -14.55 3.31 13.44
C ARG A 80 -13.33 2.94 12.60
N PHE A 81 -13.06 1.64 12.47
CA PHE A 81 -11.94 1.16 11.68
C PHE A 81 -12.07 1.57 10.20
N TYR A 82 -13.21 1.30 9.56
CA TYR A 82 -13.39 1.59 8.14
C TYR A 82 -13.54 3.09 7.85
N SER A 83 -14.20 3.85 8.74
CA SER A 83 -14.39 5.30 8.56
C SER A 83 -13.11 6.11 8.80
N VAL A 84 -12.21 5.67 9.69
CA VAL A 84 -11.06 6.49 10.10
C VAL A 84 -9.74 5.73 10.03
N GLU A 85 -9.60 4.64 10.78
CA GLU A 85 -8.30 4.01 11.02
C GLU A 85 -7.69 3.43 9.73
N HIS A 86 -8.51 2.75 8.93
CA HIS A 86 -8.12 2.12 7.68
C HIS A 86 -7.67 3.15 6.65
N ILE A 87 -8.54 4.11 6.32
CA ILE A 87 -8.25 5.11 5.30
C ILE A 87 -7.05 5.97 5.69
N THR A 88 -6.94 6.36 6.96
CA THR A 88 -5.83 7.19 7.45
C THR A 88 -4.50 6.46 7.30
N GLY A 89 -4.39 5.22 7.76
CA GLY A 89 -3.16 4.45 7.64
C GLY A 89 -2.79 4.13 6.19
N MET A 90 -3.78 3.86 5.32
CA MET A 90 -3.55 3.66 3.89
C MET A 90 -3.01 4.92 3.22
N LEU A 91 -3.61 6.10 3.49
CA LEU A 91 -3.13 7.36 2.91
C LEU A 91 -1.69 7.67 3.33
N ILE A 92 -1.35 7.49 4.61
CA ILE A 92 0.03 7.69 5.09
C ILE A 92 0.99 6.74 4.36
N ALA A 93 0.64 5.45 4.24
CA ALA A 93 1.47 4.48 3.54
C ALA A 93 1.68 4.84 2.07
N ILE A 94 0.61 5.27 1.37
CA ILE A 94 0.66 5.69 -0.03
C ILE A 94 1.57 6.91 -0.20
N VAL A 95 1.46 7.90 0.69
CA VAL A 95 2.34 9.08 0.68
C VAL A 95 3.81 8.67 0.81
N LEU A 96 4.13 7.76 1.74
CA LEU A 96 5.50 7.25 1.91
C LEU A 96 5.99 6.57 0.63
N ILE A 97 5.19 5.69 0.03
CA ILE A 97 5.53 5.00 -1.22
C ILE A 97 5.76 6.02 -2.35
N THR A 98 4.91 7.04 -2.47
CA THR A 98 5.08 8.12 -3.45
C THR A 98 6.37 8.90 -3.24
N ILE A 99 6.72 9.23 -1.99
CA ILE A 99 7.99 9.89 -1.64
C ILE A 99 9.17 9.01 -2.02
N GLY A 100 9.14 7.72 -1.66
CA GLY A 100 10.18 6.75 -1.97
C GLY A 100 10.48 6.68 -3.47
N TYR A 101 9.44 6.52 -4.29
CA TYR A 101 9.58 6.48 -5.74
C TYR A 101 10.08 7.82 -6.30
N SER A 102 9.46 8.93 -5.89
CA SER A 102 9.77 10.25 -6.44
C SER A 102 11.19 10.69 -6.14
N ARG A 103 11.68 10.41 -4.91
CA ARG A 103 13.07 10.70 -4.54
C ARG A 103 14.05 9.74 -5.22
N SER A 104 13.74 8.45 -5.30
CA SER A 104 14.57 7.47 -6.02
C SER A 104 14.72 7.82 -7.51
N LYS A 105 13.64 8.26 -8.15
CA LYS A 105 13.68 8.71 -9.55
C LYS A 105 14.66 9.88 -9.75
N ARG A 106 14.74 10.81 -8.79
CA ARG A 106 15.57 12.04 -8.86
C ARG A 106 17.01 11.85 -8.38
N ALA A 107 17.30 10.83 -7.58
CA ALA A 107 18.67 10.56 -7.13
C ALA A 107 19.61 10.20 -8.30
N THR A 108 20.90 10.47 -8.16
CA THR A 108 21.90 10.25 -9.22
C THR A 108 22.64 8.92 -9.05
N ASP A 109 23.01 8.56 -7.82
CA ASP A 109 23.74 7.34 -7.53
C ASP A 109 22.80 6.13 -7.28
N ALA A 110 23.22 4.95 -7.72
CA ALA A 110 22.42 3.73 -7.64
C ALA A 110 22.09 3.33 -6.20
N VAL A 111 23.02 3.50 -5.27
CA VAL A 111 22.88 3.11 -3.86
C VAL A 111 21.75 3.90 -3.20
N THR A 112 21.75 5.22 -3.36
CA THR A 112 20.71 6.10 -2.84
C THR A 112 19.35 5.79 -3.44
N LYS A 113 19.28 5.50 -4.75
CA LYS A 113 18.03 5.07 -5.40
C LYS A 113 17.42 3.84 -4.70
N GLN A 114 18.25 2.83 -4.40
CA GLN A 114 17.79 1.61 -3.74
C GLN A 114 17.41 1.86 -2.28
N ARG A 115 18.27 2.58 -1.53
CA ARG A 115 18.03 2.91 -0.12
C ARG A 115 16.71 3.67 0.07
N LEU A 116 16.45 4.67 -0.77
CA LEU A 116 15.19 5.43 -0.71
C LEU A 116 13.97 4.53 -0.90
N VAL A 117 13.99 3.64 -1.89
CA VAL A 117 12.88 2.70 -2.09
C VAL A 117 12.77 1.74 -0.92
N GLY A 118 13.86 1.10 -0.49
CA GLY A 118 13.85 0.12 0.59
C GLY A 118 13.28 0.67 1.89
N ILE A 119 13.67 1.89 2.28
CA ILE A 119 13.16 2.54 3.50
C ILE A 119 11.69 2.94 3.33
N PHE A 120 11.35 3.72 2.31
CA PHE A 120 10.01 4.29 2.19
C PHE A 120 8.96 3.24 1.83
N TYR A 121 9.27 2.30 0.94
CA TYR A 121 8.36 1.20 0.62
C TYR A 121 8.26 0.21 1.79
N GLY A 122 9.35 0.01 2.55
CA GLY A 122 9.33 -0.81 3.77
C GLY A 122 8.41 -0.24 4.83
N LEU A 123 8.51 1.07 5.11
CA LEU A 123 7.60 1.76 6.02
C LEU A 123 6.15 1.72 5.51
N GLY A 124 5.94 1.95 4.21
CA GLY A 124 4.63 1.81 3.58
C GLY A 124 4.03 0.41 3.71
N LEU A 125 4.85 -0.63 3.53
CA LEU A 125 4.44 -2.03 3.69
C LEU A 125 3.98 -2.31 5.12
N LEU A 126 4.75 -1.89 6.13
CA LEU A 126 4.40 -2.07 7.53
C LEU A 126 3.07 -1.39 7.87
N LEU A 127 2.86 -0.16 7.39
CA LEU A 127 1.60 0.56 7.59
C LEU A 127 0.43 -0.12 6.86
N ILE A 128 0.60 -0.56 5.61
CA ILE A 128 -0.46 -1.29 4.89
C ILE A 128 -0.82 -2.57 5.64
N LEU A 129 0.16 -3.36 6.08
CA LEU A 129 -0.08 -4.58 6.85
C LEU A 129 -0.80 -4.27 8.17
N ALA A 130 -0.44 -3.17 8.85
CA ALA A 130 -1.13 -2.74 10.05
C ALA A 130 -2.54 -2.21 9.77
N SER A 131 -2.82 -1.67 8.58
CA SER A 131 -4.11 -1.05 8.25
C SER A 131 -5.05 -1.96 7.46
N ILE A 132 -4.67 -3.19 7.12
CA ILE A 132 -5.59 -4.16 6.53
C ILE A 132 -6.61 -4.64 7.60
N PRO A 133 -7.91 -4.72 7.27
CA PRO A 133 -8.93 -5.28 8.16
C PRO A 133 -8.79 -6.80 8.25
N TRP A 134 -7.77 -7.29 8.95
CA TRP A 134 -7.61 -8.72 9.15
C TRP A 134 -8.76 -9.29 10.00
N PRO A 135 -9.32 -10.46 9.66
CA PRO A 135 -10.45 -11.04 10.42
C PRO A 135 -10.14 -11.27 11.90
N PHE A 136 -8.87 -11.54 12.24
CA PHE A 136 -8.43 -11.68 13.64
C PHE A 136 -8.29 -10.35 14.39
N ARG A 137 -8.20 -9.20 13.70
CA ARG A 137 -8.19 -7.87 14.32
C ARG A 137 -9.57 -7.23 14.37
N ILE A 138 -10.35 -7.41 13.32
CA ILE A 138 -11.64 -6.74 13.10
C ILE A 138 -12.72 -7.81 12.88
N PRO A 139 -13.50 -8.15 13.92
CA PRO A 139 -14.64 -9.07 13.77
C PRO A 139 -15.60 -8.56 12.68
N GLY A 140 -15.99 -9.44 11.75
CA GLY A 140 -16.82 -9.08 10.59
C GLY A 140 -16.04 -8.56 9.37
N ALA A 141 -14.71 -8.51 9.44
CA ALA A 141 -13.88 -8.36 8.25
C ALA A 141 -13.62 -9.71 7.57
N GLY A 142 -13.62 -9.72 6.24
CA GLY A 142 -13.29 -10.88 5.42
C GLY A 142 -11.85 -10.83 4.93
N TRP A 143 -11.28 -11.99 4.59
CA TRP A 143 -10.05 -12.04 3.80
C TRP A 143 -10.26 -11.54 2.38
N PHE A 144 -11.50 -11.63 1.87
CA PHE A 144 -11.91 -11.15 0.56
C PHE A 144 -13.08 -10.18 0.65
#